data_AF-A0A352AHS3-F1
#
_entry.id   AF-A0A352AHS3-F1
#
_cell.length_a   1.000
_cell.length_b   1.000
_cell.length_c   1.000
_cell.angle_alpha   90.00
_cell.angle_beta   90.00
_cell.angle_gamma   90.00
#
_symmetry.space_group_name_H-M   'P 1'
#
loop_
_entity.id
_entity.type
_entity.pdbx_description
1 polymer ?
#
loop_
_entity_poly.entity_id
_entity_poly.type
_entity_poly.pdbx_seq_one_letter_code
_entity_poly.pdbx_strand_id
1 'polypeptide(L)' 'MASITIDLSDSQFQKLQDLATVHGIALEVLLKASLEDWLNSQKSEFVDAANYVLAKNAELYRRLA' A
#
# COMPACT_ATOMS: atom_id res chain seq x y z
N MET A 1 -0.86 20.06 -11.61
CA MET A 1 -0.55 18.70 -12.07
C MET A 1 0.94 18.50 -11.89
N ALA A 2 1.35 17.51 -11.11
CA ALA A 2 2.76 17.15 -10.97
C ALA A 2 3.02 15.90 -11.81
N SER A 3 4.12 15.89 -12.57
CA SER A 3 4.55 14.73 -13.36
C SER A 3 5.86 14.19 -12.79
N ILE A 4 5.98 12.88 -12.71
CA ILE A 4 7.19 12.18 -12.30
C ILE A 4 7.59 11.26 -13.45
N THR A 5 8.84 11.35 -13.88
CA THR A 5 9.44 10.41 -14.83
C THR A 5 10.27 9.42 -14.04
N ILE A 6 10.06 8.13 -14.29
CA ILE A 6 10.75 7.04 -13.61
C ILE A 6 11.44 6.21 -14.68
N ASP A 7 12.76 6.07 -14.58
CA ASP A 7 13.50 5.15 -15.43
C ASP A 7 13.29 3.73 -14.94
N LEU A 8 12.82 2.87 -15.84
CA LEU A 8 12.58 1.45 -15.59
C LEU A 8 13.44 0.65 -16.56
N SER A 9 13.88 -0.53 -16.13
CA SER A 9 14.46 -1.47 -17.09
C SER A 9 13.38 -1.98 -18.05
N ASP A 10 13.76 -2.31 -19.28
CA ASP A 10 12.82 -2.86 -20.27
C ASP A 10 12.05 -4.08 -19.74
N SER A 11 12.74 -4.92 -18.96
CA SER A 11 12.15 -6.09 -18.31
C SER A 11 11.08 -5.76 -17.26
N GLN A 12 11.24 -4.67 -16.53
CA GLN A 12 10.25 -4.21 -15.55
C GLN A 12 9.06 -3.57 -16.26
N PHE A 13 9.34 -2.75 -17.28
CA PHE A 13 8.30 -2.10 -18.07
C PHE A 13 7.42 -3.13 -18.80
N GLN A 14 8.02 -4.18 -19.36
CA GLN A 14 7.27 -5.25 -20.01
C GLN A 14 6.34 -5.97 -19.03
N LYS A 15 6.82 -6.32 -17.83
CA LYS A 15 5.98 -6.96 -16.80
C LYS A 15 4.77 -6.11 -16.42
N LEU A 16 4.95 -4.79 -16.35
CA LEU A 16 3.86 -3.87 -16.04
C LEU A 16 2.84 -3.79 -17.18
N GLN A 17 3.30 -3.78 -18.43
CA GLN A 17 2.41 -3.88 -19.61
C GLN A 17 1.64 -5.20 -19.64
N ASP A 18 2.29 -6.31 -19.34
CA ASP A 18 1.65 -7.62 -19.29
C ASP A 18 0.55 -7.65 -18.22
N LEU A 19 0.83 -7.09 -17.02
CA LEU A 19 -0.17 -6.93 -15.96
C LEU A 19 -1.35 -6.07 -16.40
N ALA A 20 -1.08 -4.92 -17.02
CA ALA A 20 -2.13 -4.03 -17.52
C ALA A 20 -3.01 -4.74 -18.57
N THR A 21 -2.37 -5.52 -19.44
CA THR A 21 -3.04 -6.34 -20.47
C THR A 21 -3.92 -7.42 -19.86
N VAL A 22 -3.43 -8.14 -18.85
CA VAL A 22 -4.19 -9.16 -18.11
C VAL A 22 -5.45 -8.56 -17.47
N HIS A 23 -5.34 -7.34 -16.96
CA HIS A 23 -6.46 -6.61 -16.36
C HIS A 23 -7.32 -5.85 -17.38
N GLY A 24 -6.94 -5.82 -18.66
CA GLY A 24 -7.68 -5.14 -19.73
C GLY A 24 -7.74 -3.61 -19.57
N ILE A 25 -6.77 -3.02 -18.87
CA ILE A 25 -6.73 -1.58 -18.58
C ILE A 25 -5.45 -0.94 -19.10
N ALA A 26 -5.46 0.39 -19.25
CA ALA A 26 -4.26 1.14 -19.60
C ALA A 26 -3.23 1.09 -18.45
N LEU A 27 -1.95 1.10 -18.83
CA LEU A 27 -0.85 1.04 -17.86
C LEU A 27 -0.89 2.21 -16.87
N GLU A 28 -1.23 3.42 -17.33
CA GLU A 28 -1.33 4.60 -16.47
C GLU A 28 -2.44 4.45 -15.43
N VAL A 29 -3.55 3.78 -15.79
CA VAL A 29 -4.67 3.53 -14.87
C VAL A 29 -4.26 2.53 -13.81
N LEU A 30 -3.57 1.44 -14.20
CA LEU A 30 -3.03 0.45 -13.27
C LEU A 30 -2.06 1.09 -12.28
N LEU A 31 -1.11 1.87 -12.78
CA LEU A 31 -0.09 2.54 -11.96
C LEU A 31 -0.72 3.57 -11.01
N LYS A 32 -1.68 4.36 -11.50
CA LYS A 32 -2.38 5.34 -10.67
C LYS A 32 -3.15 4.67 -9.54
N ALA A 33 -3.94 3.63 -9.84
CA ALA A 33 -4.71 2.91 -8.84
C ALA A 33 -3.80 2.23 -7.80
N SER A 34 -2.70 1.61 -8.25
CA SER A 34 -1.72 1.00 -7.35
C SER A 34 -1.03 2.03 -6.45
N LEU A 35 -0.70 3.21 -6.97
CA LEU A 35 -0.10 4.30 -6.19
C LEU A 35 -1.10 4.86 -5.17
N GLU A 36 -2.36 5.07 -5.56
CA GLU A 36 -3.42 5.50 -4.67
C GLU A 36 -3.67 4.48 -3.55
N ASP A 37 -3.71 3.20 -3.87
CA ASP A 37 -3.86 2.13 -2.87
C ASP A 37 -2.64 2.06 -1.93
N TRP A 38 -1.42 2.22 -2.45
CA TRP A 38 -0.21 2.28 -1.63
C TRP A 38 -0.20 3.50 -0.70
N LEU A 39 -0.61 4.68 -1.18
CA LEU A 39 -0.73 5.89 -0.36
C LEU A 39 -1.84 5.77 0.68
N ASN A 40 -2.93 5.05 0.39
CA ASN A 40 -4.04 4.83 1.31
C ASN A 40 -3.81 3.70 2.31
N SER A 41 -3.05 2.66 1.94
CA SER A 41 -2.67 1.55 2.83
C SER A 41 -1.67 1.98 3.91
N GLN A 42 -1.00 3.12 3.73
CA GLN A 42 -0.23 3.81 4.77
C GLN A 42 -1.11 4.44 5.86
N LYS A 43 -2.45 4.45 5.73
CA LYS A 43 -3.32 4.86 6.83
C LYS A 43 -3.20 3.82 7.95
N SER A 44 -2.34 4.20 8.88
CA SER A 44 -1.96 3.56 10.15
C SER A 44 -3.12 3.08 11.04
N GLU A 45 -4.39 3.23 10.64
CA GLU A 45 -5.56 2.91 11.45
C GLU A 45 -5.53 1.49 12.02
N PHE A 46 -5.09 0.51 11.22
CA PHE A 46 -4.92 -0.86 11.72
C PHE A 46 -3.76 -1.00 12.72
N VAL A 47 -2.61 -0.41 12.41
CA VAL A 47 -1.40 -0.48 13.26
C VAL A 47 -1.64 0.27 14.58
N ASP A 48 -2.28 1.42 14.53
CA ASP A 48 -2.66 2.23 15.68
C ASP A 48 -3.69 1.52 16.55
N ALA A 49 -4.72 0.91 15.94
CA ALA A 49 -5.70 0.12 16.68
C ALA A 49 -5.06 -1.11 17.35
N ALA A 50 -4.16 -1.81 16.63
CA ALA A 50 -3.43 -2.94 17.19
C ALA A 50 -2.54 -2.53 18.36
N ASN A 51 -1.78 -1.43 18.21
CA ASN A 51 -0.96 -0.88 19.29
C ASN A 51 -1.79 -0.46 20.50
N TYR A 52 -2.96 0.16 20.28
CA TYR A 52 -3.88 0.54 21.34
C TYR A 52 -4.39 -0.67 22.13
N VAL A 53 -4.84 -1.73 21.46
CA VAL A 53 -5.33 -2.95 22.10
C VAL A 53 -4.22 -3.66 22.88
N LEU A 54 -3.02 -3.77 22.29
CA LEU A 54 -1.86 -4.38 22.97
C LEU A 54 -1.47 -3.61 24.23
N ALA A 55 -1.44 -2.28 24.17
CA ALA A 55 -1.16 -1.44 25.33
C ALA A 55 -2.20 -1.61 26.44
N LYS A 56 -3.50 -1.67 26.08
CA LYS A 56 -4.60 -1.87 27.03
C LYS A 56 -4.57 -3.25 27.67
N ASN A 57 -4.24 -4.29 26.93
CA ASN A 57 -4.09 -5.63 27.48
C ASN A 57 -2.89 -5.71 28.44
N ALA A 58 -1.75 -5.11 28.09
CA ALA A 58 -0.60 -5.05 28.99
C ALA A 58 -0.92 -4.30 30.30
N GLU A 59 -1.71 -3.22 30.22
CA GLU A 59 -2.20 -2.48 31.39
C GLU A 59 -3.15 -3.33 32.24
N LEU A 60 -4.08 -4.06 31.62
CA LEU A 60 -4.99 -4.99 32.29
C LEU A 60 -4.25 -6.10 33.03
N TYR A 61 -3.32 -6.78 32.35
CA TYR A 61 -2.52 -7.85 32.98
C TYR A 61 -1.69 -7.33 34.16
N ARG A 62 -1.15 -6.11 34.07
CA ARG A 62 -0.40 -5.49 35.18
C ARG A 62 -1.27 -5.23 36.41
N ARG A 63 -2.57 -4.96 36.23
CA ARG A 63 -3.52 -4.69 37.33
C ARG A 63 -4.09 -5.94 37.97
N LEU A 64 -3.99 -7.08 37.29
CA LEU A 64 -4.52 -8.37 37.74
C LEU A 64 -3.47 -9.24 38.46
N ALA A 65 -2.21 -8.78 38.51
CA ALA A 65 -1.10 -9.39 39.25
C ALA A 65 -0.79 -8.58 40.52
#